data_AF-A0A0N8KQM3-F1
#
_entry.id   AF-A0A0N8KQM3-F1
#
_cell.length_a   1.000
_cell.length_b   1.000
_cell.length_c   1.000
_cell.angle_alpha   90.00
_cell.angle_beta   90.00
_cell.angle_gamma   90.00
#
_symmetry.space_group_name_H-M   'P 1'
#
loop_
_entity.id
_entity.type
_entity.pdbx_description
1 polymer ?
#
loop_
_entity_poly.entity_id
_entity_poly.type
_entity_poly.pdbx_seq_one_letter_code
_entity_poly.pdbx_strand_id
1 'polypeptide(L)'
;MISKTIRLPEDLSERIGYRAKKEDIDESDAIRQLIKLGLKEYAVNLYRDKKVTLREASELADLSPREMLDLLMEHGIKGNVTLKQQQKSLEYVEELLKS
;
A
#
# COMPACT_ATOMS: atom_id res chain seq x y z
N MET A 1 16.08 13.10 2.44
CA MET A 1 14.61 13.28 2.63
C MET A 1 14.20 14.61 2.03
N ILE A 2 12.98 14.70 1.50
CA ILE A 2 12.40 15.96 0.99
C ILE A 2 11.41 16.47 2.04
N SER A 3 11.50 17.74 2.43
CA SER A 3 10.55 18.36 3.36
C SER A 3 9.30 18.84 2.60
N LYS A 4 8.13 18.66 3.24
CA LYS A 4 6.85 19.21 2.77
C LYS A 4 6.18 19.93 3.93
N THR A 5 5.75 21.17 3.70
CA THR A 5 4.98 21.95 4.67
C THR A 5 3.49 21.74 4.40
N ILE A 6 2.75 21.28 5.40
CA ILE A 6 1.31 21.05 5.32
C ILE A 6 0.63 21.76 6.49
N ARG A 7 -0.58 22.28 6.26
CA ARG A 7 -1.44 22.79 7.33
C ARG A 7 -2.34 21.66 7.79
N LEU A 8 -2.27 21.32 9.06
CA LEU A 8 -3.12 20.28 9.67
C LEU A 8 -4.22 20.95 10.49
N PRO A 9 -5.46 20.41 10.46
CA PRO A 9 -6.45 20.71 11.46
C PRO A 9 -5.93 20.47 12.88
N GLU A 10 -6.36 21.30 13.82
CA GLU A 10 -5.90 21.24 15.23
C GLU A 10 -6.16 19.87 15.85
N ASP A 11 -7.35 19.32 15.65
CA ASP A 11 -7.76 18.01 16.16
C ASP A 11 -6.90 16.86 15.63
N LEU A 12 -6.46 16.94 14.37
CA LEU A 12 -5.57 15.95 13.78
C LEU A 12 -4.16 16.04 14.38
N SER A 13 -3.67 17.27 14.57
CA SER A 13 -2.37 17.53 15.21
C SER A 13 -2.33 16.97 16.63
N GLU A 14 -3.39 17.18 17.42
CA GLU A 14 -3.50 16.65 18.77
C GLU A 14 -3.47 15.12 18.81
N ARG A 15 -4.18 14.45 17.90
CA ARG A 15 -4.20 12.97 17.80
C ARG A 15 -2.82 12.41 17.43
N ILE A 16 -2.10 13.07 16.54
CA ILE A 16 -0.72 12.72 16.17
C ILE A 16 0.20 12.88 17.39
N GLY A 17 0.11 14.02 18.09
CA GLY A 17 0.89 14.28 19.31
C GLY A 17 0.62 13.27 20.42
N TYR A 18 -0.63 12.83 20.58
CA TYR A 18 -0.98 11.74 21.50
C TYR A 18 -0.25 10.45 21.16
N ARG A 19 -0.26 10.04 19.88
CA ARG A 19 0.45 8.83 19.44
C ARG A 19 1.96 8.94 19.66
N ALA A 20 2.55 10.07 19.28
CA ALA A 20 3.97 10.34 19.43
C ALA A 20 4.42 10.17 20.90
N LYS A 21 3.67 10.77 21.84
CA LYS A 21 3.91 10.61 23.28
C LYS A 21 3.73 9.18 23.77
N LYS A 22 2.70 8.48 23.28
CA LYS A 22 2.41 7.09 23.70
C LYS A 22 3.48 6.11 23.25
N GLU A 23 4.04 6.32 22.07
CA GLU A 23 5.06 5.45 21.45
C GLU A 23 6.50 5.92 21.75
N ASP A 24 6.68 7.02 22.48
CA ASP A 24 7.97 7.67 22.77
C ASP A 24 8.79 7.95 21.49
N ILE A 25 8.13 8.55 20.49
CA ILE A 25 8.72 8.91 19.20
C ILE A 25 8.45 10.38 18.87
N ASP A 26 9.24 10.93 17.95
CA ASP A 26 9.00 12.27 17.43
C ASP A 26 7.68 12.35 16.66
N GLU A 27 7.00 13.49 16.73
CA GLU A 27 5.78 13.73 15.93
C GLU A 27 6.05 13.53 14.43
N SER A 28 7.23 13.90 13.96
CA SER A 28 7.59 13.72 12.56
C SER A 28 7.66 12.24 12.16
N ASP A 29 8.09 11.35 13.07
CA ASP A 29 8.09 9.90 12.85
C ASP A 29 6.68 9.34 12.91
N ALA A 30 5.88 9.75 13.89
CA ALA A 30 4.47 9.37 13.98
C ALA A 30 3.71 9.73 12.70
N ILE A 31 3.89 10.95 12.17
CA ILE A 31 3.30 11.39 10.90
C ILE A 31 3.73 10.50 9.75
N ARG A 32 5.04 10.23 9.62
CA ARG A 32 5.57 9.37 8.53
C ARG A 32 4.98 7.96 8.58
N GLN A 33 4.91 7.36 9.76
CA GLN A 33 4.34 6.03 9.94
C GLN A 33 2.84 6.01 9.61
N LEU A 34 2.09 7.01 10.07
CA LEU A 34 0.67 7.15 9.77
C LEU A 34 0.42 7.34 8.26
N ILE A 35 1.24 8.13 7.57
CA ILE A 35 1.16 8.29 6.10
C ILE A 35 1.43 6.94 5.41
N LYS A 36 2.44 6.18 5.83
CA LYS A 36 2.72 4.86 5.27
C LYS A 36 1.55 3.89 5.46
N LEU A 37 0.92 3.90 6.64
CA LEU A 37 -0.28 3.11 6.90
C LEU A 37 -1.45 3.54 5.99
N GLY A 38 -1.66 4.85 5.85
CA GLY A 38 -2.68 5.41 4.97
C GLY A 38 -2.45 5.07 3.50
N LEU A 39 -1.20 5.06 3.01
CA LEU A 39 -0.87 4.67 1.64
C LEU A 39 -1.18 3.20 1.37
N LYS A 40 -0.88 2.31 2.33
CA LYS A 40 -1.23 0.88 2.24
C LYS A 40 -2.73 0.69 2.14
N GLU A 41 -3.50 1.34 3.01
CA GLU A 41 -4.96 1.28 2.98
C GLU A 41 -5.53 1.86 1.69
N TYR A 42 -4.97 2.97 1.20
CA TYR A 42 -5.38 3.58 -0.06
C TYR A 42 -5.12 2.64 -1.25
N ALA A 43 -3.96 1.96 -1.29
CA ALA A 43 -3.63 0.98 -2.32
C ALA A 43 -4.59 -0.22 -2.30
N VAL A 44 -4.92 -0.74 -1.11
CA VAL A 44 -5.91 -1.81 -0.92
C VAL A 44 -7.27 -1.42 -1.49
N ASN A 45 -7.73 -0.20 -1.20
CA ASN A 45 -9.01 0.30 -1.68
C ASN A 45 -9.03 0.50 -3.20
N LEU A 46 -7.97 1.07 -3.79
CA LEU A 46 -7.87 1.20 -5.25
C LEU A 46 -7.90 -0.16 -5.95
N TYR A 47 -7.20 -1.15 -5.39
CA TYR A 47 -7.19 -2.50 -5.93
C TYR A 47 -8.57 -3.16 -5.82
N ARG A 48 -9.22 -3.05 -4.64
CA ARG A 48 -10.58 -3.55 -4.40
C ARG A 48 -11.58 -3.00 -5.42
N ASP A 49 -11.44 -1.72 -5.74
CA ASP A 49 -12.26 -1.00 -6.72
C ASP A 49 -11.88 -1.29 -8.18
N LYS A 50 -10.90 -2.17 -8.43
CA LYS A 50 -10.35 -2.51 -9.76
C LYS A 50 -9.79 -1.31 -10.52
N LYS A 51 -9.32 -0.27 -9.81
CA LYS A 51 -8.75 0.95 -10.39
C LYS A 51 -7.27 0.82 -10.72
N VAL A 52 -6.59 -0.14 -10.10
CA VAL A 52 -5.16 -0.41 -10.28
C VAL A 52 -4.90 -1.92 -10.34
N THR A 53 -3.80 -2.29 -10.98
CA THR A 53 -3.26 -3.65 -10.99
C THR A 53 -2.58 -3.99 -9.66
N LEU A 54 -2.26 -5.28 -9.45
CA LEU A 54 -1.49 -5.71 -8.27
C LEU A 54 -0.12 -5.01 -8.19
N ARG A 55 0.54 -4.80 -9.34
CA ARG A 55 1.85 -4.14 -9.43
C ARG A 55 1.75 -2.68 -8.99
N GLU A 56 0.81 -1.94 -9.56
CA GLU A 56 0.61 -0.52 -9.23
C GLU A 56 0.20 -0.34 -7.76
N ALA A 57 -0.65 -1.23 -7.23
CA ALA A 57 -0.98 -1.23 -5.80
C ALA A 57 0.24 -1.51 -4.92
N SER A 58 1.09 -2.46 -5.31
CA SER A 58 2.31 -2.78 -4.56
C SER A 58 3.32 -1.63 -4.58
N GLU A 59 3.48 -0.95 -5.72
CA GLU A 59 4.36 0.22 -5.85
C GLU A 59 3.86 1.39 -4.98
N LEU A 60 2.55 1.64 -4.97
CA LEU A 60 1.93 2.69 -4.15
C LEU A 60 2.05 2.42 -2.65
N ALA A 61 1.97 1.14 -2.25
CA ALA A 61 2.09 0.71 -0.86
C ALA A 61 3.55 0.57 -0.39
N ASP A 62 4.53 0.74 -1.29
CA ASP A 62 5.95 0.44 -1.06
C ASP A 62 6.16 -1.01 -0.57
N LEU A 63 5.54 -1.94 -1.28
CA LEU A 63 5.55 -3.38 -1.00
C LEU A 63 5.95 -4.17 -2.24
N SER A 64 6.47 -5.37 -2.04
CA SER A 64 6.55 -6.35 -3.13
C SER A 64 5.14 -6.84 -3.53
N PRO A 65 4.96 -7.39 -4.75
CA PRO A 65 3.68 -7.98 -5.15
C PRO A 65 3.20 -9.09 -4.20
N ARG A 66 4.13 -9.81 -3.58
CA ARG A 66 3.82 -10.86 -2.60
C ARG A 66 3.26 -10.27 -1.31
N GLU A 67 3.94 -9.28 -0.73
CA GLU A 67 3.47 -8.60 0.48
C GLU A 67 2.14 -7.88 0.25
N MET A 68 1.93 -7.34 -0.95
CA MET A 68 0.65 -6.75 -1.32
C MET A 68 -0.47 -7.82 -1.36
N LEU A 69 -0.20 -9.03 -1.89
CA LEU A 69 -1.16 -10.12 -1.83
C LEU A 69 -1.50 -10.51 -0.39
N ASP A 70 -0.50 -10.62 0.48
CA ASP A 70 -0.69 -10.92 1.89
C ASP A 70 -1.57 -9.86 2.55
N LEU A 71 -1.28 -8.57 2.32
CA LEU A 71 -2.08 -7.44 2.80
C LEU A 71 -3.53 -7.50 2.27
N LEU A 72 -3.74 -7.80 0.99
CA LEU A 72 -5.09 -7.94 0.42
C LEU A 72 -5.88 -9.09 1.05
N MET A 73 -5.21 -10.20 1.36
CA MET A 73 -5.83 -11.35 2.02
C MET A 73 -6.26 -11.02 3.46
N GLU A 74 -5.44 -10.27 4.21
CA GLU A 74 -5.79 -9.76 5.54
C GLU A 74 -7.06 -8.87 5.50
N HIS A 75 -7.25 -8.14 4.41
CA HIS A 75 -8.43 -7.29 4.17
C HIS A 75 -9.65 -8.06 3.61
N GLY A 76 -9.59 -9.40 3.59
CA GLY A 76 -10.67 -10.24 3.09
C GLY A 76 -10.88 -10.16 1.57
N ILE A 77 -9.96 -9.53 0.83
CA ILE A 77 -10.03 -9.41 -0.62
C ILE A 77 -9.49 -10.73 -1.20
N LYS A 78 -10.41 -11.70 -1.29
CA LYS A 78 -10.13 -13.01 -1.89
C LYS A 78 -10.62 -13.02 -3.34
N GLY A 79 -9.77 -13.52 -4.24
CA GLY A 79 -10.21 -14.03 -5.54
C GLY A 79 -10.27 -12.98 -6.65
N ASN A 80 -9.29 -13.07 -7.56
CA ASN A 80 -9.48 -13.15 -9.02
C ASN A 80 -8.16 -12.92 -9.78
N VAL A 81 -7.14 -12.38 -9.11
CA VAL A 81 -5.91 -11.94 -9.79
C VAL A 81 -4.78 -12.96 -9.68
N THR A 82 -4.69 -13.76 -8.62
CA THR A 82 -3.62 -14.76 -8.51
C THR A 82 -3.61 -15.73 -9.68
N LEU A 83 -4.75 -16.32 -10.05
CA LEU A 83 -4.81 -17.26 -11.18
C LEU A 83 -4.68 -16.58 -12.54
N LYS A 84 -5.50 -15.55 -12.84
CA LYS A 84 -5.49 -14.92 -14.17
C LYS A 84 -4.20 -14.14 -14.46
N GLN A 85 -3.62 -13.49 -13.46
CA GLN A 85 -2.37 -12.76 -13.63
C GLN A 85 -1.19 -13.72 -13.74
N GLN A 86 -1.16 -14.81 -12.94
CA GLN A 86 -0.15 -15.86 -13.08
C GLN A 86 -0.24 -16.53 -14.45
N GLN A 87 -1.45 -16.84 -14.93
CA GLN A 87 -1.69 -17.39 -16.27
C GLN A 87 -1.13 -16.45 -17.35
N LYS A 88 -1.42 -15.14 -17.29
CA LYS A 88 -0.87 -14.19 -18.27
C LYS A 88 0.66 -14.11 -18.24
N SER A 89 1.28 -14.13 -17.06
CA SER A 89 2.75 -14.15 -16.97
C SER A 89 3.35 -15.46 -17.49
N LEU A 90 2.68 -16.61 -17.30
CA LEU A 90 3.10 -17.89 -17.88
C LEU A 90 2.95 -17.90 -19.40
N GLU A 91 1.82 -17.43 -19.93
CA GLU A 91 1.57 -17.29 -21.37
C GLU A 91 2.64 -16.41 -22.04
N TYR A 92 3.00 -15.29 -21.40
CA TYR A 92 4.03 -14.38 -21.92
C TYR A 92 5.43 -15.03 -21.94
N VAL A 93 5.77 -15.81 -20.91
CA VAL A 93 7.03 -16.57 -20.88
C VAL A 93 7.02 -17.68 -21.94
N GLU A 94 5.89 -18.34 -22.16
CA GLU A 94 5.75 -19.36 -23.22
C GLU A 94 5.89 -18.78 -24.62
N GLU A 95 5.38 -17.57 -24.89
CA GLU A 95 5.58 -16.88 -26.17
C GLU A 95 7.06 -16.53 -26.40
N LEU A 96 7.75 -16.01 -25.38
CA LEU A 96 9.18 -15.68 -25.47
C LEU A 96 10.08 -16.89 -25.69
N LEU A 97 9.67 -18.08 -25.24
CA LEU A 97 10.40 -19.32 -25.46
C LEU A 97 10.13 -19.96 -26.83
N LYS A 98 9.11 -19.49 -27.57
CA LYS A 98 8.74 -19.98 -28.91
C LYS A 98 9.29 -19.12 -30.06
N SER A 99 9.90 -17.97 -29.75
CA SER A 99 10.60 -17.08 -30.69
C SER A 99 12.10 -17.35 -30.72
#